data_AF-A0A2E9UWA6-F1
#
_entry.id   AF-A0A2E9UWA6-F1
#
_cell.length_a   1.000
_cell.length_b   1.000
_cell.length_c   1.000
_cell.angle_alpha   90.00
_cell.angle_beta   90.00
_cell.angle_gamma   90.00
#
_symmetry.space_group_name_H-M   'P 1'
#
loop_
_entity.id
_entity.type
_entity.pdbx_description
1 polymer ?
#
loop_
_entity_poly.entity_id
_entity_poly.type
_entity_poly.pdbx_seq_one_letter_code
_entity_poly.pdbx_strand_id
1 'polypeptide(L)'
;MGELMLAHAMKRGVGGFVLDGAVRDVEAFLDVNLPVFAAGVSHRGPYKDGPGEINVSVAIDGMVIEPGDLVIGDWDGVLSIPFDDVDSILKKTNEKQAAEAVDMAKIEAGEWDRSWVDKTLKDRGCIMP
;
A
#
# COMPACT_ATOMS: atom_id res chain seq x y z
N MET A 1 -10.56 -15.24 -4.15
CA MET A 1 -11.45 -14.31 -4.89
C MET A 1 -11.36 -14.65 -6.38
N GLY A 2 -12.44 -14.54 -7.16
CA GLY A 2 -12.44 -14.88 -8.60
C GLY A 2 -13.40 -14.01 -9.41
N GLU A 3 -13.50 -14.25 -10.72
CA GLU A 3 -14.13 -13.36 -11.70
C GLU A 3 -15.56 -12.91 -11.33
N LEU A 4 -16.41 -13.83 -10.84
CA LEU A 4 -17.79 -13.49 -10.47
C LEU A 4 -17.86 -12.47 -9.32
N MET A 5 -16.96 -12.56 -8.34
CA MET A 5 -16.90 -11.61 -7.22
C MET A 5 -16.37 -10.26 -7.69
N LEU A 6 -15.36 -10.28 -8.57
CA LEU A 6 -14.79 -9.10 -9.19
C LEU A 6 -15.88 -8.31 -9.93
N ALA A 7 -16.64 -8.96 -10.82
CA ALA A 7 -17.74 -8.34 -11.55
C ALA A 7 -18.82 -7.75 -10.63
N HIS A 8 -19.18 -8.48 -9.56
CA HIS A 8 -20.15 -7.97 -8.58
C HIS A 8 -19.65 -6.71 -7.86
N ALA A 9 -18.39 -6.70 -7.45
CA ALA A 9 -17.79 -5.61 -6.70
C ALA A 9 -17.62 -4.35 -7.55
N MET A 10 -17.23 -4.50 -8.82
CA MET A 10 -17.21 -3.39 -9.77
C MET A 10 -18.60 -2.77 -9.92
N LYS A 11 -19.66 -3.60 -10.03
CA LYS A 11 -21.04 -3.09 -10.11
C LYS A 11 -21.48 -2.35 -8.85
N ARG A 12 -20.91 -2.68 -7.69
CA ARG A 12 -21.14 -2.03 -6.39
C ARG A 12 -20.29 -0.78 -6.18
N GLY A 13 -19.32 -0.49 -7.05
CA GLY A 13 -18.41 0.65 -6.89
C GLY A 13 -17.35 0.42 -5.81
N VAL A 14 -16.96 -0.83 -5.56
CA VAL A 14 -15.81 -1.13 -4.68
C VAL A 14 -14.54 -0.56 -5.31
N GLY A 15 -13.70 0.09 -4.51
CA GLY A 15 -12.47 0.76 -4.98
C GLY A 15 -11.28 -0.18 -5.21
N GLY A 16 -11.26 -1.36 -4.59
CA GLY A 16 -10.19 -2.34 -4.73
C GLY A 16 -10.31 -3.48 -3.73
N PHE A 17 -9.35 -4.41 -3.78
CA PHE A 17 -9.26 -5.54 -2.85
C PHE A 17 -7.85 -5.72 -2.32
N VAL A 18 -7.74 -6.07 -1.04
CA VAL A 18 -6.51 -6.52 -0.39
C VAL A 18 -6.81 -7.85 0.27
N LEU A 19 -6.06 -8.88 -0.08
CA LEU A 19 -6.28 -10.25 0.37
C LEU A 19 -4.98 -10.82 0.93
N ASP A 20 -4.97 -11.14 2.22
CA ASP A 20 -4.01 -12.10 2.78
C ASP A 20 -4.43 -13.53 2.39
N GLY A 21 -4.29 -13.82 1.10
CA GLY A 21 -4.81 -15.02 0.47
C GLY A 21 -4.67 -14.97 -1.04
N ALA A 22 -5.29 -15.92 -1.74
CA ALA A 22 -5.11 -16.08 -3.17
C ALA A 22 -6.32 -15.64 -4.02
N VAL A 23 -6.01 -15.16 -5.21
CA VAL A 23 -6.97 -14.95 -6.31
C VAL A 23 -6.95 -16.15 -7.27
N ARG A 24 -8.03 -16.30 -8.02
CA ARG A 24 -8.17 -17.23 -9.14
C ARG A 24 -8.74 -16.47 -10.35
N ASP A 25 -8.74 -17.09 -11.52
CA ASP A 25 -9.26 -16.48 -12.76
C ASP A 25 -8.49 -15.20 -13.13
N VAL A 26 -7.16 -15.19 -12.94
CA VAL A 26 -6.29 -13.98 -12.98
C VAL A 26 -6.40 -13.21 -14.29
N GLU A 27 -6.62 -13.89 -15.41
CA GLU A 27 -6.80 -13.23 -16.71
C GLU A 27 -7.94 -12.19 -16.66
N ALA A 28 -9.05 -12.49 -15.97
CA ALA A 28 -10.17 -11.56 -15.83
C ALA A 28 -9.82 -10.30 -15.01
N PHE A 29 -8.76 -10.33 -14.19
CA PHE A 29 -8.30 -9.20 -13.39
C PHE A 29 -7.42 -8.26 -14.20
N LEU A 30 -6.72 -8.77 -15.21
CA LEU A 30 -5.84 -7.96 -16.06
C LEU A 30 -6.63 -7.03 -16.98
N ASP A 31 -7.85 -7.42 -17.35
CA ASP A 31 -8.72 -6.67 -18.25
C ASP A 31 -9.56 -5.59 -17.54
N VAL A 32 -9.46 -5.47 -16.22
CA VAL A 32 -10.26 -4.54 -15.43
C VAL A 32 -9.39 -3.51 -14.71
N ASN A 33 -9.88 -2.29 -14.63
CA ASN A 33 -9.24 -1.22 -13.86
C ASN A 33 -9.70 -1.23 -12.39
N LEU A 34 -9.54 -2.37 -11.71
CA LEU A 34 -9.81 -2.50 -10.28
C LEU A 34 -8.56 -3.06 -9.58
N PRO A 35 -7.91 -2.30 -8.69
CA PRO A 35 -6.70 -2.75 -8.03
C PRO A 35 -7.00 -3.94 -7.09
N VAL A 36 -6.19 -5.00 -7.23
CA VAL A 36 -6.29 -6.20 -6.39
C VAL A 36 -4.90 -6.61 -5.93
N PHE A 37 -4.70 -6.60 -4.62
CA PHE A 37 -3.51 -7.09 -3.94
C PHE A 37 -3.80 -8.44 -3.32
N ALA A 38 -2.97 -9.44 -3.62
CA ALA A 38 -3.14 -10.79 -3.12
C ALA A 38 -1.78 -11.44 -2.86
N ALA A 39 -1.69 -12.30 -1.84
CA ALA A 39 -0.49 -13.05 -1.51
C ALA A 39 -0.12 -14.10 -2.57
N GLY A 40 -1.03 -14.43 -3.50
CA GLY A 40 -0.71 -15.30 -4.63
C GLY A 40 -1.89 -15.66 -5.51
N VAL A 41 -1.64 -16.65 -6.38
CA VAL A 41 -2.60 -17.16 -7.36
C VAL A 41 -2.85 -18.64 -7.09
N SER A 42 -4.12 -19.05 -7.04
CA SER A 42 -4.52 -20.44 -6.87
C SER A 42 -5.82 -20.70 -7.61
N HIS A 43 -5.88 -21.75 -8.43
CA HIS A 43 -7.11 -22.15 -9.12
C HIS A 43 -8.17 -22.75 -8.17
N ARG A 44 -7.78 -23.12 -6.94
CA ARG A 44 -8.68 -23.77 -5.97
C ARG A 44 -9.69 -22.77 -5.43
N GLY A 45 -10.97 -23.14 -5.45
CA GLY A 45 -12.02 -22.34 -4.81
C GLY A 45 -11.92 -22.39 -3.28
N PRO A 46 -12.30 -21.31 -2.59
CA PRO A 46 -12.41 -21.33 -1.14
C PRO A 46 -13.61 -22.17 -0.70
N TYR A 47 -13.54 -22.68 0.54
CA TYR A 47 -14.69 -23.25 1.25
C TYR A 47 -15.70 -22.14 1.61
N LYS A 48 -16.98 -22.50 1.79
CA LYS A 48 -18.08 -21.52 2.06
C LYS A 48 -18.61 -21.60 3.50
N ASP A 49 -18.10 -22.54 4.25
CA ASP A 49 -18.53 -22.98 5.58
C ASP A 49 -17.52 -22.60 6.67
N GLY A 50 -16.44 -21.91 6.29
CA GLY A 50 -15.42 -21.46 7.24
C GLY A 50 -15.97 -20.41 8.21
N PRO A 51 -15.41 -20.33 9.43
CA PRO A 51 -15.68 -19.20 10.31
C PRO A 51 -15.23 -17.90 9.64
N GLY A 52 -15.93 -16.82 9.93
CA GLY A 52 -15.60 -15.51 9.39
C GLY A 52 -16.35 -14.41 10.12
N GLU A 53 -15.71 -13.26 10.17
CA GLU A 53 -16.25 -12.05 10.76
C GLU A 53 -16.17 -10.91 9.75
N ILE A 54 -17.06 -9.94 9.87
CA ILE A 54 -17.15 -8.79 8.98
C ILE A 54 -17.11 -7.54 9.85
N ASN A 55 -16.41 -6.50 9.40
CA ASN A 55 -16.21 -5.26 10.15
C ASN A 55 -15.59 -5.52 11.54
N VAL A 56 -14.55 -6.35 11.55
CA VAL A 56 -13.66 -6.52 12.71
C VAL A 56 -12.26 -6.11 12.31
N SER A 57 -11.45 -5.77 13.30
CA SER A 57 -10.02 -5.50 13.13
C SER A 57 -9.33 -6.74 12.54
N VAL A 58 -8.50 -6.53 11.54
CA VAL A 58 -7.66 -7.59 10.95
C VAL A 58 -6.20 -7.16 10.97
N ALA A 59 -5.29 -8.13 10.94
CA ALA A 59 -3.87 -7.86 10.80
C ALA A 59 -3.30 -8.58 9.58
N ILE A 60 -2.63 -7.84 8.69
CA ILE A 60 -1.92 -8.38 7.52
C ILE A 60 -0.45 -7.99 7.67
N ASP A 61 0.42 -8.99 7.77
CA ASP A 61 1.88 -8.79 7.93
C ASP A 61 2.26 -7.80 9.06
N GLY A 62 1.52 -7.84 10.18
CA GLY A 62 1.73 -6.97 11.34
C GLY A 62 1.08 -5.58 11.25
N MET A 63 0.52 -5.18 10.11
CA MET A 63 -0.29 -3.98 9.98
C MET A 63 -1.73 -4.26 10.43
N VAL A 64 -2.20 -3.56 11.47
CA VAL A 64 -3.59 -3.61 11.91
C VAL A 64 -4.44 -2.71 11.03
N ILE A 65 -5.57 -3.23 10.55
CA ILE A 65 -6.55 -2.50 9.76
C ILE A 65 -7.87 -2.54 10.51
N GLU A 66 -8.38 -1.36 10.86
CA GLU A 66 -9.69 -1.20 11.48
C GLU A 66 -10.77 -0.93 10.42
N PRO A 67 -12.03 -1.33 10.67
CA PRO A 67 -13.14 -0.97 9.80
C PRO A 67 -13.29 0.56 9.70
N GLY A 68 -13.15 1.09 8.48
CA GLY A 68 -13.27 2.53 8.20
C GLY A 68 -11.93 3.21 7.90
N ASP A 69 -10.81 2.52 8.11
CA ASP A 69 -9.49 3.03 7.73
C ASP A 69 -9.40 3.30 6.23
N LEU A 70 -8.59 4.31 5.89
CA LEU A 70 -8.25 4.61 4.50
C LEU A 70 -7.14 3.66 4.03
N VAL A 71 -7.49 2.77 3.11
CA VAL A 71 -6.53 1.87 2.47
C VAL A 71 -6.02 2.52 1.18
N ILE A 72 -4.69 2.61 1.05
CA ILE A 72 -4.00 3.12 -0.13
C ILE A 72 -3.09 2.02 -0.65
N GLY A 73 -3.05 1.83 -1.97
CA GLY A 73 -2.12 0.90 -2.58
C GLY A 73 -1.63 1.39 -3.94
N ASP A 74 -0.39 1.03 -4.24
CA ASP A 74 0.31 1.30 -5.49
C ASP A 74 1.21 0.11 -5.87
N TRP A 75 2.21 0.33 -6.73
CA TRP A 75 3.13 -0.74 -7.14
C TRP A 75 4.09 -1.20 -6.05
N ASP A 76 4.32 -0.38 -5.01
CA ASP A 76 5.22 -0.70 -3.91
C ASP A 76 4.51 -1.52 -2.83
N GLY A 77 3.18 -1.37 -2.71
CA GLY A 77 2.37 -2.23 -1.86
C GLY A 77 1.08 -1.56 -1.39
N VAL A 78 0.71 -1.85 -0.14
CA VAL A 78 -0.53 -1.37 0.49
C VAL A 78 -0.22 -0.87 1.89
N LEU A 79 -0.87 0.22 2.28
CA LEU A 79 -0.89 0.72 3.65
C LEU A 79 -2.32 1.04 4.10
N SER A 80 -2.53 1.00 5.42
CA SER A 80 -3.75 1.43 6.09
C SER A 80 -3.49 2.70 6.89
N ILE A 81 -4.38 3.67 6.79
CA ILE A 81 -4.34 4.90 7.58
C ILE A 81 -5.58 4.94 8.48
N PRO A 82 -5.40 5.04 9.81
CA PRO A 82 -6.50 5.28 10.73
C PRO A 82 -7.35 6.46 10.29
N PHE A 83 -8.67 6.28 10.24
CA PHE A 83 -9.58 7.31 9.72
C PHE A 83 -9.38 8.69 10.35
N ASP A 84 -9.18 8.73 11.67
CA ASP A 84 -9.00 9.96 12.45
C ASP A 84 -7.69 10.70 12.11
N ASP A 85 -6.71 10.00 11.53
CA ASP A 85 -5.40 10.57 11.20
C ASP A 85 -5.28 11.06 9.75
N VAL A 86 -6.26 10.75 8.88
CA VAL A 86 -6.22 10.98 7.42
C VAL A 86 -5.85 12.43 7.08
N ASP A 87 -6.56 13.42 7.63
CA ASP A 87 -6.31 14.84 7.34
C ASP A 87 -4.91 15.29 7.77
N SER A 88 -4.46 14.79 8.93
CA SER A 88 -3.14 15.14 9.47
C SER A 88 -2.02 14.54 8.62
N ILE A 89 -2.21 13.31 8.13
CA ILE A 89 -1.25 12.61 7.28
C ILE A 89 -1.23 13.25 5.91
N LEU A 90 -2.38 13.55 5.30
CA LEU A 90 -2.46 14.22 4.01
C LEU A 90 -1.67 15.54 4.00
N LYS A 91 -1.82 16.35 5.04
CA LYS A 91 -1.05 17.60 5.18
C LYS A 91 0.46 17.33 5.21
N LYS A 92 0.92 16.40 6.05
CA LYS A 92 2.35 16.05 6.16
C LYS A 92 2.90 15.48 4.86
N THR A 93 2.12 14.65 4.15
CA THR A 93 2.51 14.06 2.87
C THR A 93 2.66 15.14 1.79
N ASN A 94 1.77 16.13 1.72
CA ASN A 94 1.90 17.25 0.78
C ASN A 94 3.14 18.09 1.05
N GLU A 95 3.42 18.42 2.33
CA GLU A 95 4.63 19.14 2.72
C GLU A 95 5.89 18.36 2.35
N LYS A 96 5.88 17.05 2.57
CA LYS A 96 6.99 16.15 2.22
C LYS A 96 7.21 16.05 0.71
N GLN A 97 6.15 15.88 -0.07
CA GLN A 97 6.21 15.82 -1.53
C GLN A 97 6.79 17.13 -2.12
N ALA A 98 6.37 18.29 -1.59
CA ALA A 98 6.89 19.58 -2.02
C ALA A 98 8.40 19.73 -1.72
N ALA A 99 8.85 19.28 -0.55
CA ALA A 99 10.26 19.27 -0.20
C ALA A 99 11.08 18.34 -1.10
N GLU A 100 10.56 17.14 -1.39
CA GLU A 100 11.23 16.19 -2.28
C GLU A 100 11.33 16.68 -3.72
N ALA A 101 10.33 17.41 -4.22
CA ALA A 101 10.41 18.03 -5.55
C ALA A 101 11.54 19.05 -5.65
N VAL A 102 11.76 19.84 -4.59
CA VAL A 102 12.89 20.79 -4.52
C VAL A 102 14.23 20.04 -4.48
N ASP A 103 14.32 18.99 -3.69
CA ASP A 103 15.53 18.17 -3.62
C ASP A 103 15.83 17.47 -4.95
N MET A 104 14.80 16.94 -5.64
CA MET A 104 14.93 16.37 -6.97
C MET A 104 15.46 17.38 -7.99
N ALA A 105 14.96 18.61 -7.98
CA ALA A 105 15.47 19.67 -8.87
C ALA A 105 16.95 19.99 -8.60
N LYS A 106 17.38 20.00 -7.33
CA LYS A 106 18.80 20.16 -6.97
C LYS A 106 19.65 18.98 -7.43
N ILE A 107 19.12 17.76 -7.34
CA ILE A 107 19.80 16.56 -7.84
C ILE A 107 20.05 16.68 -9.33
N GLU A 108 19.02 17.03 -10.09
CA GLU A 108 19.10 17.21 -11.54
C GLU A 108 20.07 18.34 -11.94
N ALA A 109 20.15 19.40 -11.13
CA ALA A 109 21.10 20.50 -11.31
C ALA A 109 22.53 20.16 -10.84
N GLY A 110 22.75 19.05 -10.13
CA GLY A 110 24.04 18.70 -9.52
C GLY A 110 24.39 19.51 -8.27
N GLU A 111 23.41 20.15 -7.64
CA GLU A 111 23.56 21.06 -6.48
C GLU A 111 23.11 20.42 -5.15
N TRP A 112 22.86 19.11 -5.14
CA TRP A 112 22.38 18.43 -3.94
C TRP A 112 23.49 18.14 -2.93
N ASP A 113 23.63 19.02 -1.94
CA ASP A 113 24.58 18.83 -0.83
C ASP A 113 24.09 17.75 0.16
N ARG A 114 24.89 16.68 0.29
CA ARG A 114 24.69 15.58 1.23
C ARG A 114 25.81 15.42 2.25
N SER A 115 26.62 16.46 2.48
CA SER A 115 27.73 16.46 3.44
C SER A 115 27.32 16.03 4.87
N TRP A 116 26.05 16.23 5.22
CA TRP A 116 25.48 15.76 6.48
C TRP A 116 25.52 14.23 6.64
N VAL A 117 25.47 13.46 5.55
CA VAL A 117 25.51 11.98 5.58
C VAL A 117 26.87 11.53 6.09
N ASP A 118 27.95 12.04 5.50
CA ASP A 118 29.32 11.71 5.90
C ASP A 118 29.61 12.12 7.34
N LYS A 119 29.11 13.30 7.75
CA LYS A 119 29.19 13.74 9.14
C LYS A 119 28.48 12.75 10.08
N THR A 120 27.25 12.37 9.73
CA THR A 120 26.45 11.44 10.56
C THR A 120 27.09 10.05 10.66
N LEU A 121 27.66 9.54 9.57
CA LEU A 121 28.36 8.27 9.55
C LEU A 121 29.62 8.31 10.44
N LYS A 122 30.41 9.39 10.36
CA LYS A 122 31.56 9.60 11.25
C LYS A 122 31.15 9.69 12.72
N ASP A 123 30.12 10.47 13.02
CA ASP A 123 29.61 10.65 14.39
C ASP A 123 29.08 9.33 14.99
N ARG A 124 28.61 8.40 14.14
CA ARG A 124 28.20 7.04 14.55
C ARG A 124 29.32 6.00 14.52
N GLY A 125 30.56 6.42 14.27
CA GLY A 125 31.73 5.54 14.29
C GLY A 125 31.83 4.59 13.09
N CYS A 126 31.16 4.87 11.98
CA CYS A 126 31.31 4.10 10.75
C CYS A 126 32.70 4.33 10.15
N ILE A 127 33.38 3.24 9.77
CA ILE A 127 34.65 3.29 9.05
C ILE A 127 34.35 3.67 7.60
N MET A 128 34.74 4.88 7.20
CA MET A 128 34.61 5.35 5.82
C MET A 128 35.88 4.98 5.04
N PRO A 129 35.77 4.52 3.77
CA PRO A 129 36.91 4.20 2.92
C PRO A 129 37.77 5.43 2.57
#